data_AF-A0A522KC85-F1
#
_entry.id   AF-A0A522KC85-F1
#
_cell.length_a   1.000
_cell.length_b   1.000
_cell.length_c   1.000
_cell.angle_alpha   90.00
_cell.angle_beta   90.00
_cell.angle_gamma   90.00
#
_symmetry.space_group_name_H-M   'P 1'
#
loop_
_entity.id
_entity.type
_entity.pdbx_description
1 polymer ?
#
loop_
_entity_poly.entity_id
_entity_poly.type
_entity_poly.pdbx_seq_one_letter_code
_entity_poly.pdbx_strand_id
1 'polypeptide(L)'
;MTMKTFTAHVPEYLADLVDELAQRWDRPRGWVVNRALTDLVDQEGERDRLTRIGLESAHAGRTVPHEQVRAWVKSLNTDNPLPLPQSDKTKVASR
;
A
#
# COMPACT_ATOMS: atom_id res chain seq x y z
N MET A 1 -18.22 22.58 -6.18
CA MET A 1 -17.75 21.21 -6.48
C MET A 1 -18.67 20.63 -7.53
N THR A 2 -18.15 20.14 -8.66
CA THR A 2 -18.96 19.49 -9.71
C THR A 2 -19.00 17.99 -9.47
N MET A 3 -20.19 17.39 -9.52
CA MET A 3 -20.37 15.94 -9.36
C MET A 3 -20.51 15.28 -10.74
N LYS A 4 -19.94 14.09 -10.90
CA LYS A 4 -20.10 13.25 -12.09
C LYS A 4 -20.77 11.94 -11.68
N THR A 5 -21.70 11.47 -12.51
CA THR A 5 -22.40 10.19 -12.30
C THR A 5 -21.65 9.08 -13.03
N PHE A 6 -21.47 7.95 -12.34
CA PHE A 6 -20.94 6.71 -12.91
C PHE A 6 -22.02 5.62 -12.83
N THR A 7 -22.12 4.79 -13.86
CA THR A 7 -23.02 3.62 -13.87
C THR A 7 -22.20 2.38 -14.15
N ALA A 8 -22.32 1.36 -13.30
CA ALA A 8 -21.66 0.07 -13.47
C ALA A 8 -22.61 -1.05 -13.06
N HIS A 9 -22.53 -2.18 -13.78
CA HIS A 9 -23.19 -3.40 -13.35
C HIS A 9 -22.34 -4.06 -12.26
N VAL A 10 -22.98 -4.45 -11.17
CA VAL A 10 -22.36 -5.19 -10.06
C VAL A 10 -23.11 -6.50 -9.85
N PRO A 11 -22.44 -7.56 -9.37
CA PRO A 11 -23.13 -8.77 -8.92
C PRO A 11 -24.14 -8.44 -7.82
N GLU A 12 -25.28 -9.15 -7.81
CA GLU A 12 -26.35 -8.94 -6.83
C GLU A 12 -25.86 -9.06 -5.39
N TYR A 13 -25.09 -10.12 -5.08
CA TYR A 13 -24.51 -10.32 -3.75
C TYR A 13 -23.66 -9.14 -3.27
N LEU A 14 -23.01 -8.42 -4.18
CA LEU A 14 -22.18 -7.26 -3.82
C LEU A 14 -23.06 -6.05 -3.50
N ALA A 15 -24.17 -5.87 -4.23
CA ALA A 15 -25.13 -4.82 -3.91
C ALA A 15 -25.75 -5.04 -2.53
N ASP A 16 -26.10 -6.29 -2.19
CA ASP A 16 -26.64 -6.66 -0.87
C ASP A 16 -25.65 -6.34 0.25
N LEU A 17 -24.37 -6.71 0.08
CA LEU A 17 -23.33 -6.39 1.06
C LEU A 17 -23.15 -4.88 1.26
N VAL A 18 -23.24 -4.09 0.19
CA VAL A 18 -23.18 -2.63 0.29
C VAL A 18 -24.38 -2.07 1.04
N ASP A 19 -25.57 -2.64 0.85
CA ASP A 19 -26.77 -2.26 1.59
C ASP A 19 -26.68 -2.59 3.07
N GLU A 20 -26.17 -3.76 3.43
CA GLU A 20 -25.91 -4.12 4.83
C GLU A 20 -24.93 -3.16 5.51
N LEU A 21 -23.86 -2.79 4.80
CA LEU A 21 -22.88 -1.82 5.29
C LEU A 21 -23.51 -0.43 5.47
N ALA A 22 -24.31 -0.01 4.49
CA ALA A 22 -25.03 1.26 4.53
C ALA A 22 -25.96 1.35 5.75
N GLN A 23 -26.74 0.28 6.00
CA GLN A 23 -27.60 0.16 7.19
C GLN A 23 -26.80 0.17 8.49
N ARG A 24 -25.73 -0.64 8.56
CA ARG A 24 -24.88 -0.74 9.76
C ARG A 24 -24.23 0.58 10.13
N TRP A 25 -23.88 1.40 9.13
CA TRP A 25 -23.20 2.67 9.34
C TRP A 25 -24.14 3.87 9.38
N ASP A 26 -25.46 3.66 9.20
CA ASP A 26 -26.47 4.72 9.09
C ASP A 26 -26.09 5.77 8.02
N ARG A 27 -25.79 5.27 6.80
CA ARG A 27 -25.37 6.09 5.65
C ARG A 27 -26.09 5.67 4.38
N PRO A 28 -26.27 6.57 3.41
CA PRO A 28 -26.84 6.19 2.12
C PRO A 28 -25.87 5.31 1.32
N ARG A 29 -26.41 4.39 0.50
CA ARG A 29 -25.63 3.49 -0.38
C ARG A 29 -24.55 4.21 -1.17
N GLY A 30 -24.91 5.34 -1.78
CA GLY A 30 -23.97 6.15 -2.58
C GLY A 30 -22.79 6.70 -1.78
N TRP A 31 -22.96 6.93 -0.47
CA TRP A 31 -21.84 7.33 0.40
C TRP A 31 -20.85 6.18 0.62
N VAL A 32 -21.35 4.96 0.82
CA VAL A 32 -20.50 3.75 0.96
C VAL A 32 -19.71 3.52 -0.33
N VAL A 33 -20.37 3.64 -1.49
CA VAL A 33 -19.73 3.51 -2.80
C VAL A 33 -18.65 4.58 -3.00
N ASN A 34 -18.96 5.84 -2.73
CA ASN A 34 -17.97 6.93 -2.86
C ASN A 34 -16.77 6.71 -1.95
N ARG A 35 -16.99 6.28 -0.70
CA ARG A 35 -15.90 5.96 0.23
C ARG A 35 -15.02 4.84 -0.30
N ALA A 36 -15.62 3.72 -0.74
CA ALA A 36 -14.87 2.59 -1.29
C ALA A 36 -14.06 2.99 -2.54
N LEU A 37 -14.60 3.86 -3.39
CA LEU A 37 -13.89 4.39 -4.56
C LEU A 37 -12.73 5.31 -4.17
N THR A 38 -12.90 6.18 -3.17
CA THR A 38 -11.80 7.01 -2.64
C THR A 38 -10.70 6.13 -2.07
N ASP A 39 -11.05 5.19 -1.20
CA ASP A 39 -10.08 4.29 -0.55
C ASP A 39 -9.30 3.47 -1.60
N LEU A 40 -9.97 2.99 -2.66
CA LEU A 40 -9.33 2.27 -3.76
C LEU A 40 -8.33 3.15 -4.54
N VAL A 41 -8.73 4.35 -4.93
CA VAL A 41 -7.87 5.26 -5.70
C VAL A 41 -6.66 5.70 -4.89
N ASP A 42 -6.86 5.98 -3.59
CA ASP A 42 -5.77 6.33 -2.69
C ASP A 42 -4.79 5.15 -2.51
N GLN A 43 -5.31 3.93 -2.37
CA GLN A 43 -4.49 2.72 -2.28
C GLN A 43 -3.65 2.49 -3.54
N GLU A 44 -4.25 2.61 -4.72
CA GLU A 44 -3.53 2.44 -5.99
C GLU A 44 -2.52 3.57 -6.21
N GLY A 45 -2.87 4.80 -5.87
CA GLY A 45 -1.94 5.94 -5.92
C GLY A 45 -0.72 5.75 -5.00
N GLU A 46 -0.93 5.25 -3.78
CA GLU A 46 0.18 4.99 -2.85
C GLU A 46 1.02 3.79 -3.30
N ARG A 47 0.41 2.74 -3.86
CA ARG A 47 1.15 1.62 -4.48
C ARG A 47 2.08 2.08 -5.58
N ASP A 48 1.57 2.90 -6.50
CA ASP A 48 2.36 3.43 -7.60
C ASP A 48 3.50 4.33 -7.09
N ARG A 49 3.19 5.19 -6.13
CA ARG A 49 4.19 6.07 -5.49
C ARG A 49 5.30 5.27 -4.83
N LEU A 50 4.97 4.29 -4.00
CA LEU A 50 5.95 3.46 -3.29
C LEU A 50 6.79 2.63 -4.25
N THR A 51 6.17 2.11 -5.33
CA THR A 51 6.88 1.38 -6.38
C THR A 51 7.92 2.27 -7.06
N ARG A 52 7.54 3.50 -7.41
CA ARG A 52 8.47 4.47 -8.01
C ARG A 52 9.62 4.82 -7.06
N ILE A 53 9.32 5.07 -5.78
CA ILE A 53 10.34 5.35 -4.75
C ILE A 53 11.31 4.16 -4.60
N GLY A 54 10.79 2.94 -4.63
CA GLY A 54 11.58 1.71 -4.58
C GLY A 54 12.51 1.59 -5.79
N LEU A 55 11.99 1.82 -6.99
CA LEU A 55 12.77 1.76 -8.24
C LEU A 55 13.86 2.85 -8.28
N GLU A 56 13.55 4.08 -7.90
CA GLU A 56 14.53 5.16 -7.78
C GLU A 56 15.62 4.83 -6.76
N SER A 57 15.26 4.20 -5.65
CA SER A 57 16.21 3.77 -4.62
C SER A 57 17.11 2.64 -5.11
N ALA A 58 16.57 1.68 -5.86
CA ALA A 58 17.34 0.63 -6.50
C ALA A 58 18.30 1.18 -7.56
N HIS A 59 17.83 2.07 -8.44
CA HIS A 59 18.67 2.73 -9.44
C HIS A 59 19.79 3.56 -8.81
N ALA A 60 19.52 4.23 -7.69
CA ALA A 60 20.51 4.97 -6.94
C ALA A 60 21.43 4.08 -6.08
N GLY A 61 21.33 2.76 -6.17
CA GLY A 61 22.15 1.82 -5.41
C GLY A 61 21.87 1.78 -3.90
N ARG A 62 20.76 2.40 -3.44
CA ARG A 62 20.31 2.38 -2.03
C ARG A 62 19.65 1.04 -1.69
N THR A 63 20.39 -0.04 -1.91
CA THR A 63 19.96 -1.41 -1.64
C THR A 63 20.73 -1.98 -0.45
N VAL A 64 20.15 -2.98 0.20
CA VAL A 64 20.78 -3.72 1.29
C VAL A 64 21.24 -5.07 0.75
N PRO A 65 22.49 -5.50 1.03
CA PRO A 65 22.94 -6.83 0.63
C PRO A 65 22.09 -7.94 1.24
N HIS A 66 21.82 -8.97 0.44
CA HIS A 66 20.94 -10.08 0.83
C HIS A 66 21.42 -10.80 2.11
N GLU A 67 22.73 -10.97 2.29
CA GLU A 67 23.28 -11.59 3.50
C GLU A 67 22.93 -10.82 4.78
N GLN A 68 22.89 -9.49 4.74
CA GLN A 68 22.54 -8.66 5.90
C GLN A 68 21.05 -8.81 6.26
N VAL A 69 20.17 -8.82 5.24
CA VAL A 69 18.74 -9.08 5.43
C VAL A 69 18.51 -10.46 6.02
N ARG A 70 19.22 -11.48 5.53
CA ARG A 70 19.11 -12.85 6.04
C ARG A 70 19.57 -12.97 7.49
N ALA A 71 20.68 -12.35 7.85
CA ALA A 71 21.16 -12.34 9.23
C ALA A 71 20.15 -11.65 10.16
N TRP A 72 19.62 -10.51 9.74
CA TRP A 72 18.58 -9.78 10.45
C TRP A 72 17.32 -10.63 10.69
N VAL A 73 16.74 -11.21 9.63
CA VAL A 73 15.53 -12.05 9.75
C VAL A 73 15.74 -13.23 10.71
N LYS A 74 16.91 -13.87 10.68
CA LYS A 74 17.23 -14.97 11.61
C LYS A 74 17.31 -14.53 13.07
N SER A 75 17.66 -13.28 13.33
CA SER A 75 17.77 -12.74 14.68
C SER A 75 16.43 -12.30 15.30
N LEU A 76 15.37 -12.12 14.49
CA LEU A 76 14.10 -11.58 14.98
C LEU A 76 13.40 -12.43 16.06
N ASN A 77 13.69 -13.73 16.09
CA ASN A 77 13.12 -14.68 17.06
C ASN A 77 14.12 -15.05 18.17
N THR A 78 15.17 -14.27 18.40
CA THR A 78 16.13 -14.47 19.50
C THR A 78 16.02 -13.38 20.55
N ASP A 79 16.63 -13.59 21.72
CA ASP A 79 16.62 -12.63 22.83
C ASP A 79 17.40 -11.33 22.53
N ASN A 80 18.14 -11.28 21.42
CA ASN A 80 18.89 -10.11 20.97
C ASN A 80 18.77 -9.93 19.45
N PRO A 81 17.65 -9.36 18.96
CA PRO A 81 17.45 -9.13 17.54
C PRO A 81 18.41 -8.07 17.00
N LEU A 82 18.96 -8.31 15.81
CA LEU A 82 19.78 -7.33 15.09
C LEU A 82 18.91 -6.14 14.65
N PRO A 83 19.48 -4.93 14.53
CA PRO A 83 18.76 -3.79 13.99
C PRO A 83 18.43 -3.98 12.51
N LEU A 84 17.37 -3.30 12.04
CA LEU A 84 16.98 -3.30 10.63
C LEU A 84 18.17 -2.85 9.75
N PRO A 85 18.64 -3.69 8.80
CA PRO A 85 19.82 -3.38 8.01
C PRO A 85 19.56 -2.17 7.11
N GLN A 86 20.56 -1.30 6.98
CA GLN A 86 20.47 -0.04 6.26
C GLN A 86 21.29 -0.11 4.98
N SER A 87 20.82 0.55 3.91
CA SER A 87 21.60 0.65 2.68
C SER A 87 22.86 1.47 2.92
N ASP A 88 23.99 1.01 2.39
CA ASP A 88 25.27 1.70 2.57
C ASP A 88 25.29 2.99 1.73
N LYS A 89 25.21 4.15 2.40
CA LYS A 89 25.13 5.48 1.75
C LYS A 89 26.36 5.80 0.89
N THR A 90 27.45 5.05 1.08
CA THR A 90 28.78 5.30 0.52
C THR A 90 28.94 4.81 -0.92
N LYS A 91 28.17 3.81 -1.37
CA LYS A 91 28.26 3.28 -2.75
C LYS A 91 27.60 4.17 -3.82
N VAL A 92 26.89 5.22 -3.42
CA VAL A 92 26.13 6.11 -4.32
C VAL A 92 27.03 7.10 -5.06
N ALA A 93 28.26 7.34 -4.60
CA ALA A 93 29.13 8.40 -5.13
C ALA A 93 30.18 7.93 -6.17
N SER A 94 30.09 6.70 -6.68
CA SER A 94 31.23 6.08 -7.41
C SER A 94 30.89 5.38 -8.72
N ARG A 95 29.78 5.71 -9.39
CA ARG A 95 29.47 5.20 -10.73
C ARG A 95 28.95 6.27 -11.65
#